data_AF-A0A2V6HZI1-F1
#
_entry.id   AF-A0A2V6HZI1-F1
#
_cell.length_a   1.000
_cell.length_b   1.000
_cell.length_c   1.000
_cell.angle_alpha   90.00
_cell.angle_beta   90.00
_cell.angle_gamma   90.00
#
_symmetry.space_group_name_H-M   'P 1'
#
loop_
_entity.id
_entity.type
_entity.pdbx_description
1 polymer ?
#
loop_
_entity_poly.entity_id
_entity_poly.type
_entity_poly.pdbx_seq_one_letter_code
_entity_poly.pdbx_strand_id
1 'polypeptide(L)'
;KAGETFELATNIEHAATRSKFERNGWRLTSPLQMSVDYWLYRDYVQRSKGEFTVAKDQYVRLNTGWFSDRSACYLAAGRPVITQETGFTKFYGGEGGLLSFRTLDEIATAVKSINADYAKHSQAAYSLAREVFEAETVLKSILDRAGI
;
A
#
# COMPACT_ATOMS: atom_id res chain seq x y z
N LYS A 1 1.67 1.43 19.92
CA LYS A 1 2.18 0.32 19.07
C LYS A 1 0.99 -0.29 18.32
N ALA A 2 1.13 -0.62 17.03
CA ALA A 2 0.01 -1.07 16.20
C ALA A 2 -0.36 -2.56 16.35
N GLY A 3 0.48 -3.36 17.02
CA GLY A 3 0.22 -4.80 17.22
C GLY A 3 0.74 -5.69 16.08
N GLU A 4 1.39 -5.12 15.08
CA GLU A 4 2.04 -5.82 13.97
C GLU A 4 3.51 -5.39 13.83
N THR A 5 4.32 -6.24 13.21
CA THR A 5 5.69 -5.90 12.80
C THR A 5 5.66 -5.28 11.41
N PHE A 6 6.26 -4.09 11.28
CA PHE A 6 6.46 -3.46 9.97
C PHE A 6 7.84 -3.84 9.42
N GLU A 7 7.90 -4.06 8.12
CA GLU A 7 9.13 -4.34 7.38
C GLU A 7 9.35 -3.28 6.30
N LEU A 8 10.60 -2.87 6.11
CA LEU A 8 10.99 -1.94 5.06
C LEU A 8 12.12 -2.55 4.21
N ALA A 9 11.84 -2.75 2.93
CA ALA A 9 12.84 -3.13 1.94
C ALA A 9 13.60 -1.90 1.44
N THR A 10 14.75 -1.59 2.07
CA THR A 10 15.54 -0.39 1.76
C THR A 10 17.00 -0.54 2.20
N ASN A 11 17.89 0.24 1.59
CA ASN A 11 19.28 0.36 2.00
C ASN A 11 19.47 1.62 2.85
N ILE A 12 19.30 1.51 4.17
CA ILE A 12 19.64 2.61 5.11
C ILE A 12 21.12 2.53 5.45
N GLU A 13 21.93 3.39 4.83
CA GLU A 13 23.38 3.45 5.07
C GLU A 13 23.73 4.02 6.45
N HIS A 14 22.94 4.98 6.93
CA HIS A 14 23.20 5.66 8.20
C HIS A 14 22.85 4.76 9.41
N ALA A 15 23.87 4.28 10.11
CA ALA A 15 23.75 3.32 11.21
C ALA A 15 22.80 3.76 12.33
N ALA A 16 22.78 5.06 12.69
CA ALA A 16 21.89 5.55 13.74
C ALA A 16 20.41 5.52 13.32
N THR A 17 20.14 5.75 12.02
CA THR A 17 18.79 5.66 11.45
C THR A 17 18.33 4.21 11.44
N ARG A 18 19.19 3.29 10.98
CA ARG A 18 18.93 1.85 11.01
C ARG A 18 18.59 1.36 12.42
N SER A 19 19.44 1.71 13.38
CA SER A 19 19.26 1.35 14.79
C SER A 19 17.96 1.90 15.38
N LYS A 20 17.52 3.09 14.93
CA LYS A 20 16.24 3.67 15.36
C LYS A 20 15.05 2.82 14.91
N PHE A 21 15.05 2.31 13.68
CA PHE A 21 13.99 1.42 13.20
C PHE A 21 13.97 0.09 13.96
N GLU A 22 15.13 -0.56 14.07
CA GLU A 22 15.26 -1.86 14.73
C GLU A 22 14.83 -1.80 16.22
N ARG A 23 15.26 -0.76 16.96
CA ARG A 23 14.81 -0.54 18.36
C ARG A 23 13.30 -0.31 18.50
N ASN A 24 12.64 0.15 17.44
CA ASN A 24 11.18 0.31 17.41
C ASN A 24 10.46 -0.93 16.88
N GLY A 25 11.17 -2.04 16.68
CA GLY A 25 10.60 -3.32 16.27
C GLY A 25 10.34 -3.45 14.77
N TRP A 26 10.93 -2.59 13.94
CA TRP A 26 10.88 -2.73 12.49
C TRP A 26 11.89 -3.75 11.99
N ARG A 27 11.51 -4.49 10.95
CA ARG A 27 12.41 -5.32 10.16
C ARG A 27 12.93 -4.52 8.98
N LEU A 28 14.19 -4.75 8.63
CA LEU A 28 14.83 -4.15 7.47
C LEU A 28 15.36 -5.27 6.58
N THR A 29 15.06 -5.21 5.30
CA THR A 29 15.56 -6.17 4.31
C THR A 29 16.17 -5.41 3.13
N SER A 30 17.14 -6.02 2.44
CA SER A 30 17.77 -5.38 1.29
C SER A 30 16.86 -5.51 0.05
N PRO A 31 16.60 -4.43 -0.68
CA PRO A 31 15.80 -4.49 -1.91
C PRO A 31 16.60 -4.98 -3.12
N LEU A 32 17.93 -5.16 -3.01
CA LEU A 32 18.81 -5.33 -4.16
C LEU A 32 18.40 -6.50 -5.05
N GLN A 33 18.22 -7.69 -4.48
CA GLN A 33 17.83 -8.87 -5.27
C GLN A 33 16.42 -8.74 -5.85
N MET A 34 15.48 -8.16 -5.10
CA MET A 34 14.10 -7.91 -5.56
C MET A 34 14.05 -6.86 -6.68
N SER A 35 15.02 -5.95 -6.74
CA SER A 35 15.11 -4.94 -7.81
C SER A 35 15.62 -5.52 -9.14
N VAL A 36 16.27 -6.70 -9.10
CA VAL A 36 16.81 -7.38 -10.28
C VAL A 36 15.85 -8.48 -10.75
N ASP A 37 15.31 -9.27 -9.82
CA ASP A 37 14.40 -10.38 -10.10
C ASP A 37 12.96 -10.01 -9.74
N TYR A 38 12.15 -9.78 -10.78
CA TYR A 38 10.73 -9.49 -10.65
C TYR A 38 9.94 -10.59 -9.94
N TRP A 39 10.34 -11.86 -10.04
CA TRP A 39 9.66 -12.95 -9.35
C TRP A 39 9.84 -12.84 -7.83
N LEU A 40 11.04 -12.45 -7.38
CA LEU A 40 11.29 -12.18 -5.96
C LEU A 40 10.49 -10.98 -5.46
N TYR A 41 10.34 -9.93 -6.28
CA TYR A 41 9.47 -8.79 -5.94
C TYR A 41 8.00 -9.19 -5.83
N ARG A 42 7.50 -10.00 -6.78
CA ARG A 42 6.13 -10.53 -6.74
C ARG A 42 5.91 -11.39 -5.49
N ASP A 43 6.84 -12.28 -5.17
CA ASP A 43 6.80 -13.11 -3.98
C ASP A 43 6.79 -12.26 -2.70
N TYR A 44 7.58 -11.19 -2.65
CA TYR A 44 7.61 -10.25 -1.53
C TYR A 44 6.24 -9.61 -1.29
N VAL A 45 5.58 -9.12 -2.35
CA VAL A 45 4.22 -8.58 -2.27
C VAL A 45 3.24 -9.67 -1.80
N GLN A 46 3.27 -10.85 -2.40
CA GLN A 46 2.31 -11.92 -2.11
C GLN A 46 2.47 -12.53 -0.72
N ARG A 47 3.68 -12.56 -0.16
CA ARG A 47 3.94 -13.09 1.20
C ARG A 47 3.70 -12.06 2.29
N SER A 48 3.57 -10.78 1.93
CA SER A 48 3.24 -9.73 2.88
C SER A 48 1.79 -9.84 3.35
N LYS A 49 1.53 -9.49 4.61
CA LYS A 49 0.16 -9.42 5.14
C LYS A 49 -0.64 -8.27 4.51
N GLY A 50 0.02 -7.14 4.30
CA GLY A 50 -0.54 -5.91 3.77
C GLY A 50 0.54 -4.89 3.48
N GLU A 51 0.13 -3.73 2.99
CA GLU A 51 0.99 -2.61 2.59
C GLU A 51 0.81 -1.45 3.56
N PHE A 52 1.89 -0.71 3.85
CA PHE A 52 1.84 0.55 4.58
C PHE A 52 2.73 1.59 3.89
N THR A 53 2.14 2.71 3.47
CA THR A 53 2.86 3.79 2.78
C THR A 53 2.56 5.17 3.36
N VAL A 54 3.63 5.94 3.57
CA VAL A 54 3.59 7.39 3.80
C VAL A 54 3.86 8.07 2.46
N ALA A 55 3.01 9.00 2.06
CA ALA A 55 3.17 9.71 0.79
C ALA A 55 4.22 10.82 0.92
N LYS A 56 4.85 11.20 -0.19
CA LYS A 56 5.71 12.39 -0.21
C LYS A 56 4.87 13.63 0.15
N ASP A 57 5.45 14.52 0.96
CA ASP A 57 4.75 15.70 1.53
C ASP A 57 4.03 16.55 0.48
N GLN A 58 4.59 16.69 -0.73
CA GLN A 58 3.96 17.40 -1.84
C GLN A 58 2.58 16.84 -2.23
N TYR A 59 2.40 15.52 -2.20
CA TYR A 59 1.12 14.89 -2.56
C TYR A 59 0.08 15.07 -1.46
N VAL A 60 0.53 15.12 -0.20
CA VAL A 60 -0.32 15.31 0.98
C VAL A 60 -0.81 16.75 1.05
N ARG A 61 0.11 17.73 0.99
CA ARG A 61 -0.23 19.16 1.10
C ARG A 61 -1.09 19.66 -0.06
N LEU A 62 -0.77 19.22 -1.27
CA LEU A 62 -1.49 19.64 -2.48
C LEU A 62 -2.72 18.78 -2.76
N ASN A 63 -2.92 17.70 -1.98
CA ASN A 63 -4.07 16.79 -2.10
C ASN A 63 -4.31 16.35 -3.56
N THR A 64 -3.26 15.81 -4.19
CA THR A 64 -3.21 15.54 -5.64
C THR A 64 -3.94 14.28 -6.08
N GLY A 65 -4.51 13.51 -5.15
CA GLY A 65 -5.07 12.18 -5.42
C GLY A 65 -4.02 11.12 -5.76
N TRP A 66 -2.76 11.34 -5.39
CA TRP A 66 -1.68 10.39 -5.68
C TRP A 66 -1.95 9.01 -5.05
N PHE A 67 -1.76 7.97 -5.84
CA PHE A 67 -1.82 6.57 -5.44
C PHE A 67 -0.66 5.79 -6.09
N SER A 68 -0.10 4.81 -5.38
CA SER A 68 1.07 4.06 -5.86
C SER A 68 0.65 2.87 -6.73
N ASP A 69 1.35 2.70 -7.84
CA ASP A 69 1.41 1.46 -8.62
C ASP A 69 1.71 0.21 -7.76
N ARG A 70 2.65 0.29 -6.81
CA ARG A 70 2.93 -0.78 -5.86
C ARG A 70 1.71 -1.08 -4.99
N SER A 71 1.00 -0.07 -4.50
CA SER A 71 -0.23 -0.29 -3.73
C SER A 71 -1.30 -1.02 -4.57
N ALA A 72 -1.42 -0.72 -5.86
CA ALA A 72 -2.29 -1.48 -6.77
C ALA A 72 -1.86 -2.96 -6.87
N CYS A 73 -0.56 -3.25 -6.96
CA CYS A 73 -0.05 -4.64 -6.94
C CYS A 73 -0.39 -5.39 -5.64
N TYR A 74 -0.32 -4.73 -4.49
CA TYR A 74 -0.75 -5.32 -3.21
C TYR A 74 -2.25 -5.63 -3.23
N LEU A 75 -3.09 -4.68 -3.66
CA LEU A 75 -4.53 -4.89 -3.80
C LEU A 75 -4.84 -6.08 -4.73
N ALA A 76 -4.18 -6.16 -5.88
CA ALA A 76 -4.33 -7.24 -6.85
C ALA A 76 -3.89 -8.61 -6.29
N ALA A 77 -2.97 -8.63 -5.32
CA ALA A 77 -2.59 -9.82 -4.57
C ALA A 77 -3.52 -10.12 -3.37
N GLY A 78 -4.63 -9.40 -3.23
CA GLY A 78 -5.56 -9.53 -2.09
C GLY A 78 -4.95 -9.05 -0.77
N ARG A 79 -3.93 -8.19 -0.82
CA ARG A 79 -3.24 -7.66 0.37
C ARG A 79 -3.79 -6.28 0.70
N PRO A 80 -4.38 -6.09 1.89
CA PRO A 80 -4.91 -4.79 2.29
C PRO A 80 -3.82 -3.72 2.33
N VAL A 81 -4.18 -2.49 2.01
CA VAL A 81 -3.30 -1.33 1.90
C VAL A 81 -3.70 -0.27 2.92
N ILE A 82 -2.73 0.24 3.65
CA ILE A 82 -2.85 1.44 4.49
C ILE A 82 -1.97 2.53 3.87
N THR A 83 -2.55 3.57 3.28
CA THR A 83 -1.77 4.64 2.64
C THR A 83 -2.20 6.02 3.09
N GLN A 84 -1.25 6.95 3.21
CA GLN A 84 -1.55 8.30 3.66
C GLN A 84 -2.50 8.99 2.70
N GLU A 85 -3.50 9.68 3.25
CA GLU A 85 -4.48 10.43 2.47
C GLU A 85 -3.80 11.49 1.58
N THR A 86 -4.18 11.49 0.30
CA THR A 86 -3.79 12.53 -0.67
C THR A 86 -5.00 13.03 -1.48
N GLY A 87 -6.22 12.63 -1.15
CA GLY A 87 -7.45 12.96 -1.88
C GLY A 87 -7.97 11.83 -2.77
N PHE A 88 -7.27 10.69 -2.80
CA PHE A 88 -7.60 9.55 -3.65
C PHE A 88 -8.89 8.83 -3.18
N THR A 89 -9.28 8.97 -1.91
CA THR A 89 -10.54 8.44 -1.34
C THR A 89 -11.81 8.90 -2.03
N LYS A 90 -11.77 10.00 -2.78
CA LYS A 90 -12.90 10.48 -3.57
C LYS A 90 -13.24 9.58 -4.76
N PHE A 91 -12.32 8.71 -5.15
CA PHE A 91 -12.42 7.91 -6.38
C PHE A 91 -12.70 6.43 -6.14
N TYR A 92 -12.72 5.96 -4.89
CA TYR A 92 -13.04 4.57 -4.56
C TYR A 92 -13.87 4.48 -3.27
N GLY A 93 -14.82 3.55 -3.23
CA GLY A 93 -15.65 3.32 -2.04
C GLY A 93 -14.81 2.75 -0.91
N GLY A 94 -14.61 3.52 0.16
CA GLY A 94 -13.73 3.20 1.31
C GLY A 94 -14.22 2.07 2.23
N GLU A 95 -14.84 1.03 1.71
CA GLU A 95 -15.55 0.00 2.48
C GLU A 95 -14.65 -1.14 2.99
N GLY A 96 -13.40 -1.21 2.53
CA GLY A 96 -12.43 -2.22 2.96
C GLY A 96 -11.26 -2.33 1.98
N GLY A 97 -10.24 -3.11 2.36
CA GLY A 97 -9.07 -3.37 1.51
C GLY A 97 -8.10 -2.20 1.31
N LEU A 98 -8.56 -0.97 1.16
CA LEU A 98 -7.74 0.24 1.04
C LEU A 98 -8.15 1.28 2.08
N LEU A 99 -7.33 1.46 3.11
CA LEU A 99 -7.58 2.38 4.22
C LEU A 99 -6.67 3.60 4.10
N SER A 100 -7.27 4.80 4.10
CA SER A 100 -6.49 6.03 4.18
C SER A 100 -6.23 6.44 5.63
N PHE A 101 -5.16 7.19 5.87
CA PHE A 101 -4.92 7.81 7.16
C PHE A 101 -4.44 9.26 7.03
N ARG A 102 -4.80 10.09 8.01
CA ARG A 102 -4.31 11.47 8.22
C ARG A 102 -3.52 11.60 9.52
N THR A 103 -3.73 10.69 10.46
CA THR A 103 -3.11 10.71 11.79
C THR A 103 -2.42 9.39 12.12
N LEU A 104 -1.51 9.40 13.10
CA LEU A 104 -0.83 8.18 13.55
C LEU A 104 -1.79 7.18 14.21
N ASP A 105 -2.83 7.66 14.89
CA ASP A 105 -3.83 6.81 15.56
C ASP A 105 -4.70 6.06 14.55
N GLU A 106 -4.98 6.68 13.40
CA GLU A 106 -5.67 6.03 12.28
C GLU A 106 -4.87 4.85 11.72
N ILE A 107 -3.53 4.91 11.70
CA ILE A 107 -2.69 3.78 11.29
C ILE A 107 -2.91 2.59 12.23
N ALA A 108 -2.84 2.83 13.54
CA ALA A 108 -3.04 1.77 14.53
C ALA A 108 -4.47 1.20 14.49
N THR A 109 -5.46 2.05 14.22
CA THR A 109 -6.86 1.65 14.05
C THR A 109 -7.06 0.81 12.79
N ALA A 110 -6.45 1.20 11.66
CA ALA A 110 -6.48 0.45 10.42
C ALA A 110 -5.85 -0.94 10.58
N VAL A 111 -4.70 -1.04 11.25
CA VAL A 111 -4.07 -2.33 11.55
C VAL A 111 -4.99 -3.22 12.40
N LYS A 112 -5.62 -2.66 13.45
CA LYS A 112 -6.57 -3.41 14.27
C LYS A 112 -7.78 -3.90 13.47
N SER A 113 -8.33 -3.07 12.58
CA SER A 113 -9.45 -3.45 11.70
C SER A 113 -9.08 -4.60 10.77
N ILE A 114 -7.92 -4.51 10.11
CA ILE A 114 -7.39 -5.59 9.26
C ILE A 114 -7.21 -6.87 10.06
N ASN A 115 -6.73 -6.78 11.30
CA ASN A 115 -6.52 -7.95 12.14
C ASN A 115 -7.81 -8.58 12.64
N ALA A 116 -8.85 -7.78 12.89
CA ALA A 116 -10.14 -8.28 13.34
C ALA A 116 -10.88 -9.07 12.26
N ASP A 117 -10.73 -8.70 10.99
CA ASP A 117 -11.35 -9.40 9.86
C ASP A 117 -10.48 -9.33 8.60
N TYR A 118 -9.38 -10.09 8.62
CA TYR A 118 -8.43 -10.11 7.51
C TYR A 118 -9.07 -10.63 6.21
N ALA A 119 -9.96 -11.61 6.31
CA ALA A 119 -10.61 -12.21 5.15
C ALA A 119 -11.46 -11.18 4.40
N LYS A 120 -12.26 -10.39 5.13
CA LYS A 120 -13.03 -9.28 4.54
C LYS A 120 -12.11 -8.26 3.87
N HIS A 121 -11.07 -7.80 4.56
CA HIS A 121 -10.15 -6.81 4.00
C HIS A 121 -9.38 -7.34 2.79
N SER A 122 -9.00 -8.62 2.79
CA SER A 122 -8.31 -9.28 1.68
C SER A 122 -9.22 -9.40 0.45
N GLN A 123 -10.47 -9.82 0.65
CA GLN A 123 -11.46 -9.89 -0.42
C GLN A 123 -11.77 -8.50 -0.99
N ALA A 124 -11.98 -7.50 -0.12
CA ALA A 124 -12.23 -6.14 -0.54
C ALA A 124 -11.04 -5.54 -1.32
N ALA A 125 -9.80 -5.85 -0.90
CA ALA A 125 -8.60 -5.42 -1.61
C ALA A 125 -8.57 -5.98 -3.04
N TYR A 126 -8.87 -7.26 -3.20
CA TYR A 126 -8.92 -7.91 -4.50
C TYR A 126 -10.05 -7.38 -5.39
N SER A 127 -11.26 -7.21 -4.84
CA SER A 127 -12.39 -6.62 -5.58
C SER A 127 -12.07 -5.20 -6.06
N LEU A 128 -11.50 -4.37 -5.18
CA LEU A 128 -11.10 -3.00 -5.51
C LEU A 128 -10.07 -2.97 -6.65
N ALA A 129 -9.09 -3.87 -6.63
CA ALA A 129 -8.11 -4.01 -7.71
C ALA A 129 -8.79 -4.24 -9.07
N ARG A 130 -9.75 -5.17 -9.12
CA ARG A 130 -10.48 -5.52 -10.35
C ARG A 130 -11.45 -4.45 -10.82
N GLU A 131 -12.05 -3.71 -9.90
CA GLU A 131 -13.06 -2.70 -10.25
C GLU A 131 -12.43 -1.39 -10.71
N VAL A 132 -11.34 -0.95 -10.06
CA VAL A 132 -10.77 0.39 -10.26
C VAL A 132 -9.48 0.36 -11.07
N PHE A 133 -8.67 -0.67 -10.92
CA PHE A 133 -7.31 -0.72 -11.46
C PHE A 133 -7.14 -1.74 -12.59
N GLU A 134 -8.21 -2.41 -13.02
CA GLU A 134 -8.12 -3.42 -14.06
C GLU A 134 -7.74 -2.81 -15.42
N ALA A 135 -6.70 -3.38 -16.02
CA ALA A 135 -6.05 -2.83 -17.20
C ALA A 135 -7.02 -2.70 -18.38
N GLU A 136 -7.83 -3.72 -18.65
CA GLU A 136 -8.81 -3.67 -19.74
C GLU A 136 -9.87 -2.57 -19.52
N THR A 137 -10.37 -2.43 -18.28
CA THR A 137 -11.35 -1.41 -17.91
C THR A 137 -10.77 -0.01 -18.05
N VAL A 138 -9.58 0.22 -17.50
CA VAL A 138 -8.90 1.52 -17.53
C VAL A 138 -8.52 1.89 -18.96
N LEU A 139 -7.91 0.97 -19.71
CA LEU A 139 -7.49 1.20 -21.09
C LEU A 139 -8.70 1.52 -21.97
N LYS A 140 -9.77 0.75 -21.86
CA LYS A 140 -11.02 1.03 -22.57
C LYS A 140 -11.53 2.45 -22.27
N SER A 141 -11.59 2.83 -21.00
CA SER A 141 -12.02 4.20 -20.64
C SER A 141 -11.10 5.28 -21.19
N ILE A 142 -9.79 5.02 -21.30
CA ILE A 142 -8.83 5.97 -21.89
C ILE A 142 -9.08 6.11 -23.39
N LEU A 143 -9.25 5.00 -24.10
CA LEU A 143 -9.52 4.98 -25.54
C LEU A 143 -10.85 5.66 -25.88
N ASP A 144 -11.92 5.31 -25.16
CA ASP A 144 -13.24 5.93 -25.31
C ASP A 144 -13.19 7.46 -25.14
N ARG A 145 -12.40 7.95 -24.18
CA ARG A 145 -12.21 9.41 -23.93
C ARG A 145 -11.31 10.08 -24.95
N ALA A 146 -10.37 9.34 -25.54
CA ALA A 146 -9.53 9.82 -26.63
C ALA A 146 -10.28 9.81 -27.97
N GLY A 147 -11.42 9.14 -28.05
CA GLY A 147 -12.21 9.00 -29.28
C GLY A 147 -11.60 8.04 -30.29
N ILE A 148 -10.87 7.01 -29.82
CA ILE A 148 -10.21 5.98 -30.63
C ILE A 148 -10.83 4.62 -30.33
#